data_AF-A0A973W1F0-F1
#
_entry.id   AF-A0A973W1F0-F1
#
_cell.length_a   1.000
_cell.length_b   1.000
_cell.length_c   1.000
_cell.angle_alpha   90.00
_cell.angle_beta   90.00
_cell.angle_gamma   90.00
#
_symmetry.space_group_name_H-M   'P 1'
#
loop_
_entity.id
_entity.type
_entity.pdbx_description
1 polymer ?
#
loop_
_entity_poly.entity_id
_entity_poly.type
_entity_poly.pdbx_seq_one_letter_code
_entity_poly.pdbx_strand_id
1 'polypeptide(L)'
;MASRSHTINLHHEWDDIPTDLGDAATGELIDAAKAVPASPGTPDGWPAAWATDTLLVAHDAFKGLSFGPTSPPAQSKWIVNFDSHMGYLQAADATKRRQLAKGGARLAELLNAIWP
;
A
#
# COMPACT_ATOMS: atom_id res chain seq x y z
N MET A 1 -26.09 11.03 -1.79
CA MET A 1 -25.33 10.72 -0.57
C MET A 1 -24.27 11.81 -0.40
N ALA A 2 -24.11 12.37 0.80
CA ALA A 2 -23.21 13.51 1.01
C ALA A 2 -21.74 13.06 0.98
N SER A 3 -20.93 13.68 0.11
CA SER A 3 -19.48 13.53 0.09
C SER A 3 -18.90 14.02 1.42
N ARG A 4 -18.05 13.21 2.08
CA ARG A 4 -17.36 13.60 3.31
C ARG A 4 -15.95 14.08 2.97
N SER A 5 -15.71 15.37 3.14
CA SER A 5 -14.39 16.00 3.01
C SER A 5 -13.54 15.75 4.25
N HIS A 6 -12.29 15.31 4.07
CA HIS A 6 -11.35 15.12 5.17
C HIS A 6 -10.02 15.84 4.89
N THR A 7 -9.46 16.47 5.93
CA THR A 7 -8.08 16.96 5.92
C THR A 7 -7.17 15.86 6.45
N ILE A 8 -6.78 14.94 5.58
CA ILE A 8 -5.95 13.77 5.94
C ILE A 8 -4.56 13.86 5.33
N ASN A 9 -3.57 13.31 6.02
CA ASN A 9 -2.31 12.94 5.38
C ASN A 9 -2.53 11.60 4.69
N LEU A 10 -2.79 11.61 3.38
CA LEU A 10 -3.03 10.38 2.63
C LEU A 10 -1.86 9.41 2.70
N HIS A 11 -0.62 9.90 2.84
CA HIS A 11 0.54 9.02 2.98
C HIS A 11 0.48 8.19 4.27
N HIS A 12 0.11 8.83 5.38
CA HIS A 12 -0.05 8.14 6.67
C HIS A 12 -1.10 7.03 6.61
N GLU A 13 -2.21 7.26 5.89
CA GLU A 13 -3.24 6.24 5.66
C GLU A 13 -2.66 5.00 4.95
N TRP A 14 -1.66 5.16 4.09
CA TRP A 14 -1.01 4.04 3.40
C TRP A 14 0.13 3.40 4.19
N ASP A 15 0.76 4.14 5.10
CA ASP A 15 1.77 3.62 6.04
C ASP A 15 1.14 2.75 7.14
N ASP A 16 -0.10 3.05 7.53
CA ASP A 16 -0.84 2.26 8.52
C ASP A 16 -1.14 0.85 8.01
N ILE A 17 -0.94 -0.17 8.85
CA ILE A 17 -1.26 -1.56 8.54
C ILE A 17 -2.75 -1.87 8.81
N PRO A 18 -3.35 -2.84 8.10
CA PRO A 18 -4.68 -3.33 8.43
C PRO A 18 -4.79 -3.71 9.91
N THR A 19 -5.78 -3.16 10.61
CA THR A 19 -5.89 -3.19 12.09
C THR A 19 -6.03 -4.59 12.71
N ASP A 20 -6.42 -5.59 11.92
CA ASP A 20 -6.52 -6.99 12.31
C ASP A 20 -5.18 -7.76 12.17
N LEU A 21 -4.17 -7.16 11.53
CA LEU A 21 -2.81 -7.66 11.57
C LEU A 21 -2.18 -7.21 12.90
N GLY A 22 -1.89 -8.17 13.77
CA GLY A 22 -1.10 -7.94 14.98
C GLY A 22 0.40 -7.95 14.69
N ASP A 23 1.20 -8.20 15.73
CA ASP A 23 2.67 -8.19 15.64
C ASP A 23 3.26 -9.35 14.81
N ALA A 24 2.45 -10.35 14.47
CA ALA A 24 2.87 -11.54 13.73
C ALA A 24 2.07 -11.69 12.42
N ALA A 25 2.73 -12.23 11.40
CA ALA A 25 2.08 -12.58 10.14
C ALA A 25 1.01 -13.67 10.38
N THR A 26 -0.17 -13.49 9.77
CA THR A 26 -1.21 -14.52 9.78
C THR A 26 -0.85 -15.68 8.86
N GLY A 27 -1.50 -16.84 9.03
CA GLY A 27 -1.35 -17.96 8.11
C GLY A 27 -1.67 -17.59 6.68
N GLU A 28 -2.73 -16.81 6.44
CA GLU A 28 -3.07 -16.36 5.09
C GLU A 28 -2.01 -15.44 4.48
N LEU A 29 -1.39 -14.57 5.29
CA LEU A 29 -0.34 -13.68 4.81
C LEU A 29 0.93 -14.46 4.43
N ILE A 30 1.26 -15.50 5.19
CA ILE A 30 2.37 -16.42 4.88
C ILE A 30 2.10 -17.18 3.59
N ASP A 31 0.90 -17.72 3.42
CA ASP A 31 0.52 -18.46 2.21
C ASP A 31 0.54 -17.54 0.97
N ALA A 32 0.04 -16.31 1.12
CA ALA A 32 0.12 -15.31 0.07
C ALA A 32 1.58 -14.96 -0.28
N ALA A 33 2.47 -14.82 0.71
CA ALA A 33 3.88 -14.54 0.49
C ALA A 33 4.58 -15.69 -0.26
N LYS A 34 4.30 -16.95 0.11
CA LYS A 34 4.84 -18.14 -0.60
C LYS A 34 4.40 -18.22 -2.06
N ALA A 35 3.23 -17.66 -2.39
CA ALA A 35 2.71 -17.62 -3.75
C ALA A 35 3.27 -16.47 -4.60
N VAL A 36 4.05 -15.55 -4.02
CA VAL A 36 4.68 -14.46 -4.77
C VAL A 36 5.76 -15.04 -5.69
N PRO A 37 5.74 -14.75 -7.01
CA PRO A 37 6.79 -15.16 -7.92
C PRO A 37 8.15 -14.58 -7.52
N ALA A 38 9.21 -15.34 -7.78
CA ALA A 38 10.59 -14.89 -7.61
C ALA A 38 10.87 -13.58 -8.35
N SER A 39 11.76 -12.77 -7.79
CA SER A 39 12.15 -11.49 -8.37
C SER A 39 12.91 -11.71 -9.69
N PRO A 40 12.61 -10.90 -10.73
CA PRO A 40 13.22 -11.12 -12.04
C PRO A 40 14.69 -10.69 -12.04
N GLY A 41 15.54 -11.44 -12.75
CA GLY A 41 16.94 -11.09 -12.97
C GLY A 41 17.83 -11.28 -11.73
N THR A 42 18.95 -10.56 -11.68
CA THR A 42 19.92 -10.64 -10.58
C THR A 42 19.54 -9.74 -9.40
N PRO A 43 20.01 -10.05 -8.17
CA PRO A 43 19.70 -9.27 -6.98
C PRO A 43 19.92 -7.76 -7.09
N ASP A 44 20.96 -7.32 -7.81
CA ASP A 44 21.26 -5.90 -8.01
C ASP A 44 20.13 -5.13 -8.72
N GLY A 45 19.33 -5.82 -9.54
CA GLY A 45 18.21 -5.23 -10.27
C GLY A 45 16.88 -5.26 -9.52
N TRP A 46 16.79 -6.03 -8.43
CA TRP A 46 15.53 -6.26 -7.74
C TRP A 46 14.88 -5.00 -7.15
N PRO A 47 15.61 -4.08 -6.48
CA PRO A 47 14.99 -2.88 -5.93
C PRO A 47 14.29 -2.03 -6.99
N ALA A 48 14.90 -1.88 -8.17
CA ALA A 48 14.31 -1.13 -9.28
C ALA A 48 13.06 -1.83 -9.84
N ALA A 49 13.09 -3.16 -9.98
CA ALA A 49 11.93 -3.94 -10.40
C ALA A 49 10.78 -3.84 -9.39
N TRP A 50 11.07 -3.91 -8.09
CA TRP A 50 10.06 -3.78 -7.04
C TRP A 50 9.44 -2.39 -6.99
N ALA A 51 10.24 -1.32 -7.11
CA ALA A 51 9.74 0.05 -7.17
C ALA A 51 8.88 0.29 -8.42
N THR A 52 9.25 -0.31 -9.55
CA THR A 52 8.41 -0.23 -10.77
C THR A 52 7.06 -0.91 -10.56
N ASP A 53 7.04 -2.08 -9.92
CA ASP A 53 5.80 -2.79 -9.55
C ASP A 53 4.94 -1.96 -8.57
N THR A 54 5.52 -1.25 -7.60
CA THR A 54 4.73 -0.40 -6.69
C THR A 54 4.12 0.82 -7.38
N LEU A 55 4.77 1.40 -8.39
CA LEU A 55 4.17 2.49 -9.17
C LEU A 55 2.90 2.05 -9.90
N LEU A 56 2.85 0.83 -10.43
CA LEU A 56 1.65 0.29 -11.06
C LEU A 56 0.49 0.15 -10.06
N VAL A 57 0.80 -0.24 -8.83
CA VAL A 57 -0.18 -0.40 -7.74
C VAL A 57 -0.63 0.96 -7.19
N ALA A 58 0.25 1.98 -7.20
CA ALA A 58 -0.04 3.30 -6.66
C ALA A 58 -1.24 3.98 -7.34
N HIS A 59 -1.58 3.61 -8.58
CA HIS A 59 -2.80 4.09 -9.23
C HIS A 59 -4.07 3.74 -8.43
N ASP A 60 -4.12 2.57 -7.79
CA ASP A 60 -5.27 2.16 -6.97
C ASP A 60 -5.42 3.04 -5.73
N ALA A 61 -4.32 3.62 -5.23
CA ALA A 61 -4.35 4.50 -4.07
C ALA A 61 -5.12 5.81 -4.28
N PHE A 62 -5.27 6.23 -5.54
CA PHE A 62 -5.96 7.45 -5.93
C PHE A 62 -7.38 7.20 -6.48
N LYS A 63 -7.79 5.94 -6.61
CA LYS A 63 -9.08 5.58 -7.22
C LYS A 63 -10.24 6.05 -6.35
N GLY A 64 -11.19 6.76 -6.97
CA GLY A 64 -12.37 7.30 -6.29
C GLY A 64 -12.06 8.46 -5.34
N LEU A 65 -10.89 9.08 -5.47
CA LEU A 65 -10.51 10.30 -4.76
C LEU A 65 -10.62 11.52 -5.67
N SER A 66 -11.02 12.65 -5.08
CA SER A 66 -10.85 13.96 -5.68
C SER A 66 -10.18 14.92 -4.70
N PHE A 67 -9.31 15.78 -5.22
CA PHE A 67 -8.50 16.71 -4.44
C PHE A 67 -9.04 18.13 -4.63
N GLY A 68 -9.32 18.80 -3.52
CA GLY A 68 -9.83 20.17 -3.49
C GLY A 68 -8.84 21.15 -2.86
N PRO A 69 -8.99 22.45 -3.16
CA PRO A 69 -8.21 23.51 -2.51
C PRO A 69 -8.49 23.52 -1.01
N THR A 70 -7.54 24.03 -0.24
CA THR A 70 -7.71 24.18 1.20
C THR A 70 -8.80 25.20 1.51
N SER A 71 -9.67 24.90 2.47
CA SER A 71 -10.62 25.90 2.99
C SER A 71 -9.87 26.93 3.83
N PRO A 72 -10.20 28.24 3.75
CA PRO A 72 -9.60 29.23 4.62
C PRO A 72 -9.76 28.89 6.12
N PRO A 73 -8.74 29.11 6.96
CA PRO A 73 -7.41 29.62 6.64
C PRO A 73 -6.57 28.59 5.86
N ALA A 74 -5.78 29.07 4.89
CA ALA A 74 -4.98 28.21 4.02
C ALA A 74 -4.10 27.25 4.84
N GLN A 75 -4.37 25.95 4.73
CA GLN A 75 -3.53 24.90 5.30
C GLN A 75 -2.59 24.34 4.24
N SER A 76 -1.46 23.74 4.64
CA SER A 76 -0.54 23.04 3.74
C SER A 76 -1.03 21.66 3.27
N LYS A 77 -2.33 21.35 3.45
CA LYS A 77 -2.90 20.02 3.20
C LYS A 77 -4.14 20.12 2.32
N TRP A 78 -4.09 19.47 1.16
CA TRP A 78 -5.23 19.34 0.25
C TRP A 78 -6.42 18.68 0.95
N ILE A 79 -7.63 19.10 0.58
CA ILE A 79 -8.86 18.41 1.03
C ILE A 79 -9.04 17.18 0.12
N VAL A 80 -9.19 16.01 0.73
CA VAL A 80 -9.48 14.77 0.00
C VAL A 80 -10.95 14.43 0.17
N ASN A 81 -11.63 14.21 -0.96
CA ASN A 81 -12.99 13.71 -0.99
C ASN A 81 -13.00 12.28 -1.54
N PHE A 82 -13.86 11.46 -0.97
CA PHE A 82 -14.03 10.06 -1.35
C PHE A 82 -15.41 9.87 -1.96
N ASP A 83 -15.49 9.14 -3.08
CA ASP A 83 -16.77 8.67 -3.62
C ASP A 83 -17.48 7.77 -2.59
N SER A 84 -16.72 6.91 -1.91
CA SER A 84 -17.14 6.11 -0.76
C SER A 84 -15.95 5.89 0.17
N HIS A 85 -15.96 6.51 1.35
CA HIS A 85 -14.84 6.40 2.28
C HIS A 85 -14.65 4.96 2.79
N MET A 86 -15.74 4.25 3.15
CA MET A 86 -15.61 2.85 3.57
C MET A 86 -15.13 1.94 2.45
N GLY A 87 -15.63 2.13 1.21
CA GLY A 87 -15.18 1.36 0.06
C GLY A 87 -13.70 1.58 -0.24
N TYR A 88 -13.23 2.83 -0.06
CA TYR A 88 -11.82 3.16 -0.17
C TYR A 88 -10.96 2.41 0.85
N LEU A 89 -11.31 2.49 2.13
CA LEU A 89 -10.53 1.82 3.20
C LEU A 89 -10.46 0.31 3.00
N GLN A 90 -11.57 -0.33 2.61
CA GLN A 90 -11.59 -1.76 2.29
C GLN A 90 -10.67 -2.12 1.12
N ALA A 91 -10.67 -1.31 0.06
CA ALA A 91 -9.79 -1.51 -1.09
C ALA A 91 -8.32 -1.27 -0.73
N ALA A 92 -8.04 -0.24 0.07
CA ALA A 92 -6.70 0.07 0.58
C ALA A 92 -6.16 -1.09 1.43
N ASP A 93 -6.93 -1.60 2.39
CA ASP A 93 -6.53 -2.74 3.23
C ASP A 93 -6.23 -4.00 2.40
N ALA A 94 -7.08 -4.30 1.42
CA ALA A 94 -6.84 -5.43 0.51
C ALA A 94 -5.52 -5.26 -0.27
N THR A 95 -5.20 -4.04 -0.70
CA THR A 95 -3.93 -3.74 -1.37
C THR A 95 -2.75 -3.83 -0.42
N LYS A 96 -2.84 -3.25 0.78
CA LYS A 96 -1.80 -3.32 1.82
C LYS A 96 -1.42 -4.76 2.12
N ARG A 97 -2.39 -5.66 2.31
CA ARG A 97 -2.12 -7.10 2.52
C ARG A 97 -1.33 -7.74 1.39
N ARG A 98 -1.69 -7.45 0.14
CA ARG A 98 -0.95 -7.95 -1.04
C ARG A 98 0.48 -7.42 -1.07
N GLN A 99 0.68 -6.14 -0.75
CA GLN A 99 2.01 -5.52 -0.74
C GLN A 99 2.85 -6.01 0.44
N LEU A 100 2.27 -6.24 1.61
CA LEU A 100 2.95 -6.84 2.77
C LEU A 100 3.40 -8.27 2.46
N ALA A 101 2.56 -9.08 1.80
CA ALA A 101 2.94 -10.41 1.34
C ALA A 101 4.12 -10.37 0.36
N LYS A 102 4.08 -9.47 -0.63
CA LYS A 102 5.21 -9.22 -1.55
C LYS A 102 6.47 -8.80 -0.80
N GLY A 103 6.36 -7.89 0.17
CA GLY A 103 7.46 -7.41 0.98
C GLY A 103 8.13 -8.53 1.77
N GLY A 104 7.34 -9.38 2.45
CA GLY A 104 7.85 -10.53 3.18
C GLY A 104 8.56 -11.55 2.28
N ALA A 105 7.96 -11.88 1.14
CA ALA A 105 8.56 -12.80 0.16
C ALA A 105 9.89 -12.29 -0.39
N ARG A 106 9.92 -11.02 -0.81
CA ARG A 106 11.12 -10.36 -1.38
C ARG A 106 12.23 -10.19 -0.35
N LEU A 107 11.88 -9.90 0.91
CA LEU A 107 12.87 -9.84 1.99
C LEU A 107 13.50 -11.22 2.20
N ALA A 108 12.69 -12.28 2.31
CA ALA A 108 13.21 -13.64 2.47
C ALA A 108 14.10 -14.06 1.27
N GLU A 109 13.67 -13.75 0.05
CA GLU A 109 14.44 -14.00 -1.17
C GLU A 109 15.79 -13.27 -1.15
N LEU A 110 15.82 -12.00 -0.75
CA LEU A 110 17.04 -11.22 -0.61
C LEU A 110 17.99 -11.79 0.44
N LEU A 111 17.46 -12.19 1.61
CA LEU A 111 18.29 -12.80 2.66
C LEU A 111 18.94 -14.10 2.18
N ASN A 112 18.20 -14.95 1.47
CA ASN A 112 18.74 -16.19 0.90
C ASN A 112 19.78 -15.93 -0.21
N ALA A 113 19.64 -14.84 -0.96
CA ALA A 113 20.62 -14.46 -1.98
C ALA A 113 21.94 -13.94 -1.37
N ILE A 114 21.88 -13.26 -0.23
CA ILE A 114 23.05 -12.74 0.49
C ILE A 114 23.75 -13.87 1.28
N TRP A 115 22.98 -14.76 1.90
CA TRP A 115 23.46 -15.86 2.74
C TRP A 115 22.85 -17.20 2.29
N PRO A 116 23.40 -17.83 1.24
CA PRO A 116 22.87 -19.07 0.69
C PRO A 116 23.11 -20.29 1.59
#